data_AF-A0A6G4R0X9-F1
#
_entry.id   AF-A0A6G4R0X9-F1
#
_cell.length_a   1.000
_cell.length_b   1.000
_cell.length_c   1.000
_cell.angle_alpha   90.00
_cell.angle_beta   90.00
_cell.angle_gamma   90.00
#
_symmetry.space_group_name_H-M   'P 1'
#
loop_
_entity.id
_entity.type
_entity.pdbx_description
1 polymer ?
#
loop_
_entity_poly.entity_id
_entity_poly.type
_entity_poly.pdbx_seq_one_letter_code
_entity_poly.pdbx_strand_id
1 'polypeptide(L)'
;MRRSEFWMLNIGIGAIKFVLALVIGGAMGLGMGDQQGLFVRLGLDALFFWPALAFAVKRGHDRNRPAAFSIGLTAVITGMALWLVFLSASVTAAAGAADMGTVAVIGIGSLIYIALLIYWFVDYGCLDGTKGRNRFGASPKGLKGPGDKDLSEAFA
;
A
#
# COMPACT_ATOMS: atom_id res chain seq x y z
N MET A 1 -11.80 -5.06 9.69
CA MET A 1 -11.65 -5.81 8.42
C MET A 1 -10.88 -7.09 8.71
N ARG A 2 -11.32 -8.23 8.20
CA ARG A 2 -10.59 -9.50 8.42
C ARG A 2 -9.30 -9.53 7.58
N ARG A 3 -8.29 -10.28 8.04
CA ARG A 3 -7.00 -10.41 7.33
C ARG A 3 -7.18 -10.95 5.91
N SER A 4 -8.03 -11.96 5.72
CA SER A 4 -8.32 -12.53 4.40
C SER A 4 -8.94 -11.50 3.47
N GLU A 5 -9.92 -10.70 3.94
CA GLU A 5 -10.53 -9.62 3.16
C GLU A 5 -9.48 -8.59 2.74
N PHE A 6 -8.61 -8.19 3.66
CA PHE A 6 -7.53 -7.24 3.36
C PHE A 6 -6.60 -7.78 2.27
N TRP A 7 -6.18 -9.05 2.36
CA TRP A 7 -5.33 -9.68 1.36
C TRP A 7 -6.02 -9.86 0.02
N MET A 8 -7.27 -10.34 0.00
CA MET A 8 -8.05 -10.52 -1.23
C MET A 8 -8.22 -9.19 -1.97
N LEU A 9 -8.50 -8.09 -1.25
CA LEU A 9 -8.67 -6.78 -1.85
C LEU A 9 -7.35 -6.22 -2.42
N ASN A 10 -6.24 -6.31 -1.68
CA ASN A 10 -4.95 -5.82 -2.16
C ASN A 10 -4.39 -6.66 -3.32
N ILE A 11 -4.49 -7.99 -3.23
CA ILE A 11 -4.08 -8.89 -4.31
C ILE A 11 -4.98 -8.70 -5.53
N GLY A 12 -6.30 -8.54 -5.33
CA GLY A 12 -7.25 -8.29 -6.41
C GLY A 12 -6.95 -6.97 -7.14
N ILE A 13 -6.71 -5.88 -6.42
CA ILE A 13 -6.24 -4.62 -7.01
C ILE A 13 -4.93 -4.83 -7.77
N GLY A 14 -3.96 -5.52 -7.17
CA GLY A 14 -2.66 -5.79 -7.81
C GLY A 14 -2.81 -6.56 -9.13
N ALA A 15 -3.62 -7.62 -9.15
CA ALA A 15 -3.89 -8.41 -10.34
C ALA A 15 -4.60 -7.59 -11.43
N ILE A 16 -5.63 -6.82 -11.06
CA ILE A 16 -6.35 -5.95 -11.99
C ILE A 16 -5.39 -4.91 -12.59
N LYS A 17 -4.58 -4.24 -11.77
CA LYS A 17 -3.58 -3.28 -12.23
C LYS A 17 -2.58 -3.91 -13.19
N PHE A 18 -2.08 -5.11 -12.87
CA PHE A 18 -1.13 -5.83 -13.72
C PHE A 18 -1.73 -6.16 -15.09
N VAL A 19 -2.95 -6.71 -15.11
CA VAL A 19 -3.66 -7.03 -16.36
C VAL A 19 -3.94 -5.77 -17.17
N LEU A 20 -4.43 -4.70 -16.54
CA LEU A 20 -4.68 -3.41 -17.22
C LEU A 20 -3.39 -2.83 -17.81
N ALA A 21 -2.27 -2.91 -17.09
CA ALA A 21 -0.98 -2.44 -17.59
C ALA A 21 -0.54 -3.22 -18.85
N LEU A 22 -0.73 -4.55 -18.87
CA LEU A 22 -0.42 -5.38 -20.04
C LEU A 22 -1.34 -5.08 -21.22
N VAL A 23 -2.64 -4.94 -20.98
CA VAL A 23 -3.63 -4.68 -22.05
C VAL A 23 -3.43 -3.30 -22.65
N ILE A 24 -3.32 -2.26 -21.82
CA ILE A 24 -3.15 -0.88 -22.30
C ILE A 24 -1.78 -0.74 -22.96
N GLY A 25 -0.71 -1.25 -22.32
CA GLY A 25 0.63 -1.23 -22.89
C GLY A 25 0.69 -1.96 -24.24
N GLY A 26 0.18 -3.19 -24.29
CA GLY A 26 0.15 -3.99 -25.53
C GLY A 26 -0.67 -3.33 -26.65
N ALA A 27 -1.81 -2.71 -26.34
CA ALA A 27 -2.60 -1.96 -27.32
C ALA A 27 -1.86 -0.73 -27.87
N MET A 28 -0.95 -0.15 -27.09
CA MET A 28 -0.09 0.97 -27.48
C MET A 28 1.22 0.51 -28.14
N GLY A 29 1.45 -0.79 -28.30
CA GLY A 29 2.71 -1.34 -28.80
C GLY A 29 3.88 -1.21 -27.80
N LEU A 30 3.57 -1.02 -26.52
CA LEU A 30 4.55 -0.80 -25.44
C LEU A 30 4.81 -2.08 -24.64
N GLY A 31 6.08 -2.37 -24.41
CA GLY A 31 6.55 -3.37 -23.46
C GLY A 31 6.59 -2.87 -22.01
N MET A 32 6.66 -3.82 -21.06
CA MET A 32 6.87 -3.52 -19.64
C MET A 32 8.22 -2.82 -19.37
N GLY A 33 9.22 -2.96 -20.23
CA GLY A 33 10.50 -2.26 -20.12
C GLY A 33 10.44 -0.80 -20.59
N ASP A 34 9.41 -0.42 -21.32
CA ASP A 34 9.42 0.85 -22.04
C ASP A 34 9.16 2.03 -21.12
N GLN A 35 9.88 3.12 -21.35
CA GLN A 35 9.70 4.37 -20.61
C GLN A 35 8.30 4.94 -20.81
N GLN A 36 7.71 4.83 -22.01
CA GLN A 36 6.33 5.24 -22.23
C GLN A 36 5.34 4.35 -21.46
N GLY A 37 5.64 3.05 -21.33
CA GLY A 37 4.86 2.12 -20.51
C GLY A 37 4.93 2.44 -19.01
N LEU A 38 5.94 3.20 -18.54
CA LEU A 38 5.98 3.70 -17.17
C LEU A 38 4.79 4.62 -16.88
N PHE A 39 4.45 5.53 -17.80
CA PHE A 39 3.35 6.48 -17.56
C PHE A 39 2.00 5.78 -17.48
N VAL A 40 1.79 4.68 -18.21
CA VAL A 40 0.61 3.84 -18.08
C VAL A 40 0.51 3.27 -16.65
N ARG A 41 1.61 2.72 -16.13
CA ARG A 41 1.67 2.17 -14.77
C ARG A 41 1.46 3.23 -13.70
N LEU A 42 2.07 4.41 -13.85
CA LEU A 42 1.88 5.53 -12.93
C LEU A 42 0.42 6.04 -12.95
N GLY A 43 -0.21 6.07 -14.13
CA GLY A 43 -1.63 6.40 -14.26
C GLY A 43 -2.53 5.40 -13.53
N LEU A 44 -2.23 4.10 -13.65
CA LEU A 44 -2.92 3.05 -12.91
C LEU A 44 -2.64 3.12 -11.40
N ASP A 45 -1.42 3.44 -10.98
CA ASP A 45 -1.08 3.66 -9.58
C ASP A 45 -1.91 4.82 -9.00
N ALA A 46 -2.03 5.93 -9.72
CA ALA A 46 -2.86 7.07 -9.32
C ALA A 46 -4.35 6.71 -9.26
N LEU A 47 -4.86 5.99 -10.27
CA LEU A 47 -6.26 5.56 -10.32
C LEU A 47 -6.63 4.64 -9.15
N PHE A 48 -5.76 3.67 -8.84
CA PHE A 48 -5.97 2.70 -7.76
C PHE A 48 -5.47 3.17 -6.40
N PHE A 49 -4.85 4.35 -6.31
CA PHE A 49 -4.38 4.92 -5.06
C PHE A 49 -5.53 5.10 -4.07
N TRP A 50 -6.67 5.65 -4.53
CA TRP A 50 -7.82 5.89 -3.66
C TRP A 50 -8.40 4.61 -3.04
N PRO A 51 -8.72 3.55 -3.83
CA PRO A 51 -9.13 2.26 -3.27
C PRO A 51 -8.11 1.67 -2.29
N ALA A 52 -6.82 1.69 -2.62
CA ALA A 52 -5.76 1.18 -1.75
C ALA A 52 -5.71 1.94 -0.41
N LEU A 53 -5.81 3.27 -0.47
CA LEU A 53 -5.85 4.13 0.70
C LEU A 53 -7.07 3.86 1.57
N ALA A 54 -8.26 3.72 0.98
CA ALA A 54 -9.49 3.43 1.71
C ALA A 54 -9.39 2.10 2.47
N PHE A 55 -8.78 1.07 1.87
CA PHE A 55 -8.54 -0.21 2.54
C PHE A 55 -7.54 -0.10 3.68
N ALA A 56 -6.46 0.66 3.48
CA ALA A 56 -5.49 0.95 4.54
C ALA A 56 -6.17 1.67 5.71
N VAL A 57 -6.93 2.74 5.48
CA VAL A 57 -7.65 3.47 6.54
C VAL A 57 -8.62 2.56 7.30
N LYS A 58 -9.44 1.79 6.57
CA LYS A 58 -10.38 0.83 7.19
C LYS A 58 -9.65 -0.20 8.05
N ARG A 59 -8.46 -0.66 7.62
CA ARG A 59 -7.62 -1.58 8.39
C ARG A 59 -6.92 -0.90 9.57
N GLY A 60 -6.53 0.36 9.44
CA GLY A 60 -6.00 1.17 10.54
C GLY A 60 -7.03 1.39 11.64
N HIS A 61 -8.29 1.66 11.28
CA HIS A 61 -9.40 1.76 12.21
C HIS A 61 -9.63 0.44 12.96
N ASP A 62 -9.52 -0.70 12.29
CA ASP A 62 -9.59 -2.02 12.91
C ASP A 62 -8.47 -2.25 13.95
N ARG A 63 -7.36 -1.50 13.85
CA ARG A 63 -6.25 -1.48 14.82
C ARG A 63 -6.30 -0.27 15.76
N ASN A 64 -7.46 0.39 15.88
CA ASN A 64 -7.69 1.55 16.74
C ASN A 64 -6.74 2.74 16.45
N ARG A 65 -6.38 2.96 15.18
CA ARG A 65 -5.55 4.09 14.75
C ARG A 65 -6.39 5.19 14.09
N PRO A 66 -6.03 6.48 14.25
CA PRO A 66 -6.69 7.54 13.51
C PRO A 66 -6.43 7.40 12.01
N ALA A 67 -7.41 7.80 11.17
CA ALA A 67 -7.29 7.77 9.71
C ALA A 67 -6.01 8.46 9.21
N ALA A 68 -5.63 9.58 9.83
CA ALA A 68 -4.43 10.34 9.50
C ALA A 68 -3.15 9.50 9.54
N PHE A 69 -3.06 8.53 10.46
CA PHE A 69 -1.90 7.64 10.51
C PHE A 69 -1.81 6.77 9.26
N SER A 70 -2.92 6.13 8.86
CA SER A 70 -2.96 5.28 7.66
C SER A 70 -2.79 6.08 6.37
N ILE A 71 -3.35 7.29 6.32
CA ILE A 71 -3.17 8.23 5.21
C ILE A 71 -1.70 8.62 5.10
N GLY A 72 -1.09 9.08 6.19
CA GLY A 72 0.32 9.48 6.21
C GLY A 72 1.24 8.34 5.82
N LEU A 73 1.05 7.14 6.38
CA LEU A 73 1.86 5.97 6.04
C LEU A 73 1.74 5.60 4.56
N THR A 74 0.52 5.56 4.02
CA THR A 74 0.30 5.21 2.61
C THR A 74 0.88 6.28 1.69
N ALA A 75 0.68 7.56 2.00
CA ALA A 75 1.25 8.67 1.24
C ALA A 75 2.78 8.68 1.25
N VAL A 76 3.41 8.38 2.39
CA VAL A 76 4.87 8.27 2.48
C VAL A 76 5.38 7.08 1.67
N ILE A 77 4.75 5.91 1.76
CA ILE A 77 5.13 4.73 0.97
C ILE A 77 4.99 5.02 -0.53
N THR A 78 3.84 5.54 -0.97
CA THR A 78 3.63 5.89 -2.39
C THR A 78 4.58 7.00 -2.85
N GLY A 79 4.78 8.04 -2.05
CA GLY A 79 5.70 9.14 -2.37
C GLY A 79 7.15 8.67 -2.47
N MET A 80 7.60 7.79 -1.57
CA MET A 80 8.92 7.17 -1.65
C MET A 80 9.07 6.26 -2.87
N ALA A 81 8.04 5.49 -3.21
CA ALA A 81 8.05 4.67 -4.41
C ALA A 81 8.21 5.53 -5.68
N LEU A 82 7.44 6.62 -5.78
CA LEU A 82 7.56 7.58 -6.89
C LEU A 82 8.94 8.22 -6.92
N TRP A 83 9.45 8.69 -5.78
CA TRP A 83 10.78 9.28 -5.67
C TRP A 83 11.88 8.32 -6.11
N LEU A 84 11.83 7.05 -5.68
CA LEU A 84 12.78 6.01 -6.10
C LEU A 84 12.70 5.73 -7.61
N VAL A 85 11.49 5.67 -8.19
CA VAL A 85 11.30 5.48 -9.63
C VAL A 85 11.94 6.60 -10.44
N PHE A 86 11.66 7.86 -10.10
CA PHE A 86 12.20 9.02 -10.83
C PHE A 86 13.71 9.19 -10.64
N LEU A 87 14.22 8.98 -9.43
CA LEU A 87 15.65 9.08 -9.17
C LEU A 87 16.42 7.95 -9.85
N SER A 88 15.89 6.72 -9.86
CA SER A 88 16.49 5.60 -10.60
C SER A 88 16.49 5.85 -12.11
N ALA A 89 15.39 6.38 -12.66
CA ALA A 89 15.32 6.74 -14.07
C ALA A 89 16.38 7.79 -14.47
N SER A 90 16.65 8.78 -13.60
CA SER A 90 17.72 9.76 -13.87
C SER A 90 19.12 9.14 -13.91
N VAL A 91 19.40 8.13 -13.08
CA VAL A 91 20.69 7.41 -13.08
C VAL A 91 20.86 6.58 -14.34
N THR A 92 19.81 5.87 -14.77
CA THR A 92 19.83 5.12 -16.03
C THR A 92 20.01 6.06 -17.22
N ALA A 93 19.34 7.21 -17.24
CA ALA A 93 19.48 8.22 -18.29
C ALA A 93 20.90 8.84 -18.34
N ALA A 94 21.58 8.92 -17.20
CA ALA A 94 22.97 9.35 -17.12
C ALA A 94 23.99 8.29 -17.61
N ALA A 95 23.53 7.16 -18.17
CA ALA A 95 24.36 6.07 -18.72
C ALA A 95 25.45 5.57 -17.77
N GLY A 96 25.18 5.58 -16.45
CA GLY A 96 26.14 5.13 -15.43
C GLY A 96 27.17 6.19 -15.01
N ALA A 97 27.09 7.42 -15.52
CA ALA A 97 27.89 8.56 -15.05
C ALA A 97 27.31 9.22 -13.78
N ALA A 98 26.38 8.55 -13.08
CA ALA A 98 25.85 9.06 -11.83
C ALA A 98 26.95 9.11 -10.76
N ASP A 99 27.03 10.22 -10.05
CA ASP A 99 27.99 10.38 -8.97
C ASP A 99 27.69 9.41 -7.82
N MET A 100 28.73 9.05 -7.07
CA MET A 100 28.64 8.12 -5.93
C MET A 100 27.62 8.59 -4.87
N GLY A 101 27.43 9.91 -4.72
CA GLY A 101 26.45 10.49 -3.81
C GLY A 101 25.03 10.14 -4.21
N THR A 102 24.67 10.32 -5.49
CA THR A 102 23.36 9.94 -6.03
C THR A 102 23.07 8.45 -5.84
N VAL A 103 24.05 7.57 -6.11
CA VAL A 103 23.91 6.12 -5.89
C VAL A 103 23.69 5.80 -4.41
N ALA A 104 24.44 6.43 -3.50
CA ALA A 104 24.28 6.24 -2.06
C ALA A 104 22.90 6.69 -1.57
N VAL A 105 22.37 7.81 -2.07
CA VAL A 105 21.03 8.32 -1.74
C VAL A 105 19.93 7.34 -2.16
N ILE A 106 20.00 6.78 -3.38
CA ILE A 106 19.06 5.74 -3.83
C ILE A 106 19.15 4.51 -2.93
N GLY A 107 20.37 4.07 -2.59
CA GLY A 107 20.60 2.91 -1.73
C GLY A 107 19.97 3.08 -0.34
N ILE A 108 20.25 4.19 0.34
CA ILE A 108 19.70 4.49 1.67
C ILE A 108 18.17 4.62 1.60
N GLY A 109 17.66 5.35 0.60
CA GLY A 109 16.23 5.51 0.40
C GLY A 109 15.51 4.18 0.14
N SER A 110 16.14 3.26 -0.58
CA SER A 110 15.63 1.91 -0.82
C SER A 110 15.54 1.10 0.47
N LEU A 111 16.53 1.19 1.36
CA LEU A 111 16.51 0.51 2.65
C LEU A 111 15.38 1.05 3.55
N ILE A 112 15.20 2.37 3.60
CA ILE A 112 14.09 3.00 4.33
C ILE A 112 12.75 2.54 3.76
N TYR A 113 12.63 2.51 2.43
CA TYR A 113 11.41 2.06 1.76
C TYR A 113 11.09 0.60 2.09
N ILE A 114 12.09 -0.29 2.06
CA ILE A 114 11.93 -1.70 2.47
C ILE A 114 11.47 -1.81 3.92
N ALA A 115 12.05 -1.03 4.84
CA ALA A 115 11.63 -1.02 6.24
C ALA A 115 10.17 -0.61 6.40
N LEU A 116 9.71 0.40 5.64
CA LEU A 116 8.31 0.83 5.64
C LEU A 116 7.37 -0.24 5.05
N LEU A 117 7.79 -0.94 3.99
CA LEU A 117 7.03 -2.04 3.42
C LEU A 117 6.90 -3.21 4.39
N ILE A 118 7.98 -3.57 5.09
CA ILE A 118 7.95 -4.60 6.13
C ILE A 118 6.99 -4.20 7.23
N TYR A 119 7.06 -2.95 7.71
CA TYR A 119 6.13 -2.43 8.71
C TYR A 119 4.68 -2.53 8.24
N TRP A 120 4.38 -2.04 7.04
CA TRP A 120 3.04 -2.09 6.46
C TRP A 120 2.54 -3.54 6.32
N PHE A 121 3.37 -4.42 5.78
CA PHE A 121 3.06 -5.84 5.59
C PHE A 121 2.75 -6.54 6.92
N VAL A 122 3.60 -6.36 7.93
CA VAL A 122 3.43 -7.00 9.23
C VAL A 122 2.23 -6.39 9.98
N ASP A 123 2.16 -5.07 10.11
CA ASP A 123 1.16 -4.42 10.95
C ASP A 123 -0.24 -4.45 10.33
N TYR A 124 -0.38 -4.18 9.03
CA TYR A 124 -1.69 -4.17 8.36
C TYR A 124 -2.05 -5.56 7.83
N GLY A 125 -1.09 -6.30 7.30
CA GLY A 125 -1.31 -7.62 6.69
C GLY A 125 -1.36 -8.78 7.67
N CYS A 126 -0.40 -8.89 8.58
CA CYS A 126 -0.23 -10.09 9.41
C CYS A 126 -0.89 -10.00 10.80
N LEU A 127 -0.73 -8.87 11.49
CA LEU A 127 -1.17 -8.73 12.87
C LEU A 127 -2.69 -8.63 12.99
N ASP A 128 -3.26 -9.10 14.08
CA ASP A 128 -4.71 -9.05 14.28
C ASP A 128 -5.22 -7.64 14.62
N GLY A 129 -6.49 -7.37 14.28
CA GLY A 129 -7.18 -6.17 14.73
C GLY A 129 -7.35 -6.11 16.24
N THR A 130 -7.80 -4.98 16.76
CA THR A 130 -8.12 -4.85 18.19
C THR A 130 -9.24 -5.81 18.58
N LYS A 131 -9.05 -6.50 19.71
CA LYS A 131 -10.07 -7.38 20.30
C LYS A 131 -11.16 -6.52 20.98
N GLY A 132 -12.43 -6.88 20.81
CA GLY A 132 -13.55 -6.11 21.34
C GLY A 132 -13.89 -4.85 20.56
N ARG A 133 -14.73 -4.00 21.15
CA ARG A 133 -15.06 -2.67 20.62
C ARG A 133 -13.84 -1.74 20.68
N ASN A 134 -13.67 -0.92 19.64
CA ASN A 134 -12.74 0.20 19.63
C ASN A 134 -13.49 1.52 19.32
N ARG A 135 -12.75 2.64 19.21
CA ARG A 135 -13.35 3.97 18.97
C ARG A 135 -14.12 4.09 17.64
N PHE A 136 -14.00 3.12 16.74
CA PHE A 136 -14.61 3.07 15.42
C PHE A 136 -15.72 2.01 15.29
N GLY A 137 -16.01 1.26 16.37
CA GLY A 137 -17.07 0.26 16.41
C GLY A 137 -16.63 -1.11 16.92
N ALA A 138 -17.52 -2.09 16.80
CA ALA A 138 -17.28 -3.47 17.23
C ALA A 138 -16.29 -4.21 16.31
N SER A 139 -15.55 -5.17 16.88
CA SER A 139 -14.66 -6.03 16.11
C SER A 139 -15.45 -6.84 15.07
N PRO A 140 -15.03 -6.89 13.79
CA PRO A 140 -15.68 -7.68 12.74
C PRO A 140 -15.57 -9.20 12.95
N LYS A 141 -14.84 -9.63 13.98
CA LYS A 141 -14.75 -11.03 14.39
C LYS A 141 -15.70 -11.37 15.54
N GLY A 142 -16.46 -10.41 16.07
CA GLY A 142 -17.31 -10.63 17.24
C GLY A 142 -16.54 -11.08 18.49
N LEU A 143 -15.22 -10.85 18.52
CA LEU A 143 -14.38 -11.25 19.65
C LEU A 143 -14.58 -10.26 20.78
N LYS A 144 -14.91 -10.76 21.98
CA LYS A 144 -14.97 -9.95 23.21
C LYS A 144 -13.59 -9.36 23.53
N GLY A 145 -13.57 -8.06 23.81
CA GLY A 145 -12.42 -7.40 24.39
C GLY A 145 -12.42 -7.52 25.92
N PRO A 146 -11.32 -7.14 26.59
CA PRO A 146 -11.32 -7.01 28.04
C PRO A 146 -12.40 -6.00 28.48
N GLY A 147 -13.47 -6.48 29.12
CA GLY A 147 -14.57 -5.65 29.64
C GLY A 147 -15.92 -5.76 28.93
N ASP A 148 -16.03 -6.50 27.82
CA ASP A 148 -17.30 -6.63 27.08
C ASP A 148 -18.28 -7.62 27.76
N LYS A 149 -19.48 -7.14 28.16
CA LYS A 149 -20.60 -7.98 28.63
C LYS A 149 -21.56 -8.29 27.45
N ASP A 150 -21.96 -9.56 27.42
CA ASP A 150 -22.92 -10.28 26.54
C ASP A 150 -23.04 -10.02 25.01
N LEU A 151 -23.38 -11.07 24.27
CA LEU A 151 -23.40 -11.11 22.80
C LEU A 151 -24.66 -10.49 22.14
N SER A 152 -25.68 -10.16 22.94
CA SER A 152 -26.97 -9.68 22.45
C SER A 152 -26.92 -8.28 21.83
N GLU A 153 -25.95 -7.45 22.19
CA GLU A 153 -25.78 -6.09 21.66
C GLU A 153 -24.98 -6.03 20.34
N ALA A 154 -24.35 -7.13 19.92
CA ALA A 154 -23.56 -7.16 18.68
C ALA A 154 -24.41 -7.33 17.42
N PHE A 155 -25.69 -7.68 17.58
CA PHE A 155 -26.63 -8.01 16.50
C PHE A 155 -27.96 -7.23 16.56
N ALA A 156 -28.10 -6.27 17.49
CA ALA A 156 -29.22 -5.34 17.58
C ALA A 156 -28.88 -4.01 16.88
#